data_AF-A0A820EH62-F1
#
_entry.id   AF-A0A820EH62-F1
#
_cell.length_a   1.000
_cell.length_b   1.000
_cell.length_c   1.000
_cell.angle_alpha   90.00
_cell.angle_beta   90.00
_cell.angle_gamma   90.00
#
_symmetry.space_group_name_H-M   'P 1'
#
loop_
_entity.id
_entity.type
_entity.pdbx_description
1 polymer ?
#
loop_
_entity_poly.entity_id
_entity_poly.type
_entity_poly.pdbx_seq_one_letter_code
_entity_poly.pdbx_strand_id
1 'polypeptide(L)'
;MANSTEHVSIHMPKYETTPIHFNTPTSGASIDVADIQNYIREKAEKNLEQCKTFEISLPPSITGITSKSNKIEFESLFQTPTLNELEAVSTNPDGSSLKLNEEQLQTVKQTGEFEVNSVHFPGQHHRWRLSKLLQSGIQTANDVFYKELSWALYMLIIYARDRVTSNCFSFNSTLRSWKQGFVSLI
;
A
#
# COMPACT_ATOMS: atom_id res chain seq x y z
N MET A 1 12.52 31.16 25.43
CA MET A 1 13.17 30.33 24.40
C MET A 1 12.35 30.49 23.14
N ALA A 2 12.72 31.46 22.30
CA ALA A 2 11.99 31.80 21.08
C ALA A 2 12.47 30.90 19.95
N ASN A 3 11.53 30.20 19.32
CA ASN A 3 11.77 29.34 18.17
C ASN A 3 11.94 30.25 16.94
N SER A 4 13.16 30.34 16.40
CA SER A 4 13.44 31.12 15.19
C SER A 4 12.89 30.37 13.99
N THR A 5 11.70 30.79 13.53
CA THR A 5 11.12 30.37 12.27
C THR A 5 11.96 30.94 11.13
N GLU A 6 12.95 30.18 10.64
CA GLU A 6 13.65 30.51 9.40
C GLU A 6 12.66 30.43 8.24
N HIS A 7 12.10 31.58 7.86
CA HIS A 7 11.43 31.77 6.59
C HIS A 7 12.45 31.52 5.48
N VAL A 8 12.40 30.32 4.89
CA VAL A 8 13.05 30.02 3.62
C VAL A 8 12.40 30.92 2.57
N SER A 9 12.98 32.09 2.38
CA SER A 9 12.62 33.00 1.30
C SER A 9 13.05 32.32 0.01
N ILE A 10 12.08 31.76 -0.72
CA ILE A 10 12.30 31.24 -2.06
C ILE A 10 12.73 32.44 -2.90
N HIS A 11 14.05 32.60 -3.09
CA HIS A 11 14.57 33.56 -4.04
C HIS A 11 14.17 33.06 -5.43
N MET A 12 13.04 33.55 -5.94
CA MET A 12 12.75 33.37 -7.35
C MET A 12 13.88 34.05 -8.13
N PRO A 13 14.58 33.32 -9.02
CA PRO A 13 15.64 33.92 -9.82
C PRO A 13 15.03 35.07 -10.62
N LYS A 14 15.68 36.23 -10.63
CA LYS A 14 15.24 37.35 -11.46
C LYS A 14 15.47 36.93 -12.91
N TYR A 15 14.39 36.64 -13.63
CA TYR A 15 14.45 36.33 -15.04
C TYR A 15 14.15 37.60 -15.85
N GLU A 16 14.95 37.85 -16.88
CA GLU A 16 14.67 38.91 -17.85
C GLU A 16 13.67 38.36 -18.88
N THR A 17 12.49 38.99 -18.97
CA THR A 17 11.50 38.66 -19.98
C THR A 17 11.46 39.64 -21.13
N THR A 18 11.15 39.12 -22.31
CA THR A 18 10.84 39.90 -23.49
C THR A 18 9.45 39.53 -24.03
N PRO A 19 8.68 40.51 -24.55
CA PRO A 19 7.38 40.23 -25.14
C PRO A 19 7.54 39.33 -26.37
N ILE A 20 6.66 38.32 -26.48
CA ILE A 20 6.62 37.39 -27.61
C ILE A 20 5.65 37.92 -28.66
N HIS A 21 6.05 37.87 -29.92
CA HIS A 21 5.14 38.06 -31.06
C HIS A 21 5.11 36.82 -31.93
N PHE A 22 3.92 36.25 -32.13
CA PHE A 22 3.75 35.05 -32.94
C PHE A 22 3.42 35.43 -34.38
N ASN A 23 4.39 35.22 -35.28
CA ASN A 23 4.18 35.49 -36.69
C ASN A 23 3.54 34.28 -37.37
N THR A 24 2.21 34.22 -37.39
CA THR A 24 1.47 33.10 -37.99
C THR A 24 0.87 33.52 -39.34
N PRO A 25 1.34 32.99 -40.49
CA PRO A 25 0.81 33.36 -41.80
C PRO A 25 -0.62 32.85 -41.97
N THR A 26 -1.56 33.76 -42.26
CA THR A 26 -3.00 33.47 -42.43
C THR A 26 -3.37 33.12 -43.88
N SER A 27 -2.38 32.94 -44.76
CA SER A 27 -2.61 32.73 -46.19
C SER A 27 -3.21 31.34 -46.46
N GLY A 28 -4.54 31.27 -46.50
CA GLY A 28 -5.31 30.08 -46.89
C GLY A 28 -6.30 29.54 -45.85
N ALA A 29 -6.46 30.20 -44.70
CA ALA A 29 -7.40 29.77 -43.66
C ALA A 29 -8.84 30.27 -43.93
N SER A 30 -9.84 29.44 -43.62
CA SER A 30 -11.26 29.85 -43.58
C SER A 30 -11.46 31.00 -42.60
N ILE A 31 -12.41 31.91 -42.87
CA ILE A 31 -12.71 33.10 -42.04
C ILE A 31 -12.83 32.73 -40.55
N ASP A 32 -13.58 31.68 -40.24
CA ASP A 32 -13.82 31.25 -38.85
C ASP A 32 -12.53 30.81 -38.12
N VAL A 33 -11.60 30.21 -38.86
CA VAL A 33 -10.31 29.73 -38.30
C VAL A 33 -9.35 30.90 -38.11
N ALA A 34 -9.40 31.90 -38.99
CA ALA A 34 -8.59 33.11 -38.85
C ALA A 34 -8.98 33.90 -37.59
N ASP A 35 -10.27 34.00 -37.28
CA ASP A 35 -10.77 34.69 -36.08
C ASP A 35 -10.33 33.98 -34.79
N ILE A 36 -10.47 32.65 -34.73
CA ILE A 36 -10.01 31.85 -33.59
C ILE A 36 -8.50 31.97 -33.39
N GLN A 37 -7.74 31.94 -34.50
CA GLN A 37 -6.29 32.06 -34.47
C GLN A 37 -5.84 33.44 -33.98
N ASN A 38 -6.53 34.51 -34.38
CA ASN A 38 -6.26 35.86 -33.90
C ASN A 38 -6.57 36.02 -32.41
N TYR A 39 -7.70 35.46 -31.95
CA TYR A 39 -8.07 35.47 -30.53
C TYR A 39 -7.05 34.72 -29.65
N ILE A 40 -6.61 33.52 -30.09
CA ILE A 40 -5.59 32.76 -29.38
C ILE A 40 -4.24 33.49 -29.40
N ARG A 41 -3.86 34.11 -30.52
CA ARG A 41 -2.63 34.90 -30.63
C ARG A 41 -2.63 36.04 -29.62
N GLU A 42 -3.69 36.84 -29.58
CA GLU A 42 -3.79 37.97 -28.65
C GLU A 42 -3.72 37.50 -27.20
N LYS A 43 -4.44 36.43 -26.86
CA LYS A 43 -4.40 35.84 -25.52
C LYS A 43 -3.03 35.26 -25.17
N ALA A 44 -2.34 34.64 -26.12
CA ALA A 44 -1.02 34.07 -25.92
C ALA A 44 0.02 35.17 -25.70
N GLU A 45 0.07 36.21 -26.56
CA GLU A 45 1.02 37.32 -26.43
C GLU A 45 0.79 38.14 -25.15
N LYS A 46 -0.45 38.21 -24.66
CA LYS A 46 -0.78 38.89 -23.40
C LYS A 46 -0.31 38.14 -22.15
N ASN A 47 -0.27 36.80 -22.21
CA ASN A 47 -0.02 35.97 -21.01
C ASN A 47 1.32 35.21 -21.05
N LEU A 48 1.95 35.11 -22.22
CA LEU A 48 3.20 34.41 -22.40
C LEU A 48 4.34 35.41 -22.60
N GLU A 49 5.40 35.20 -21.85
CA GLU A 49 6.63 35.97 -21.94
C GLU A 49 7.80 35.04 -22.26
N GLN A 50 8.78 35.52 -23.04
CA GLN A 50 9.96 34.72 -23.34
C GLN A 50 11.04 35.00 -22.31
N CYS A 51 11.44 33.97 -21.57
CA CYS A 51 12.60 34.03 -20.71
C CYS A 51 13.87 34.07 -21.57
N LYS A 52 14.59 35.20 -21.55
CA LYS A 52 15.82 35.38 -22.35
C LYS A 52 17.04 34.74 -21.67
N THR A 53 17.15 34.94 -20.36
CA THR A 53 18.28 34.43 -19.57
C THR A 53 17.72 33.66 -18.38
N PHE A 54 18.07 32.39 -18.31
CA PHE A 54 17.76 31.52 -17.17
C PHE A 54 19.04 31.31 -16.37
N GLU A 55 19.18 32.04 -15.27
CA GLU A 55 20.34 31.88 -14.39
C GLU A 55 20.18 30.61 -13.55
N ILE A 56 20.82 29.53 -14.00
CA ILE A 56 20.88 28.28 -13.23
C ILE A 56 21.97 28.44 -12.19
N SER A 57 21.58 28.74 -10.95
CA SER A 57 22.49 28.63 -9.82
C SER A 57 22.73 27.15 -9.53
N LEU A 58 23.76 26.57 -10.15
CA LEU A 58 24.20 25.24 -9.80
C LEU A 58 24.74 25.26 -8.36
N PRO A 59 24.36 24.29 -7.51
CA PRO A 59 25.02 24.14 -6.23
C PRO A 59 26.54 23.96 -6.44
N PRO A 60 27.36 24.44 -5.49
CA PRO A 60 28.81 24.37 -5.62
C PRO A 60 29.27 22.93 -5.86
N SER A 61 30.18 22.76 -6.81
CA SER A 61 30.66 21.44 -7.21
C SER A 61 31.36 20.75 -6.03
N ILE A 62 30.96 19.51 -5.75
CA ILE A 62 31.49 18.71 -4.64
C ILE A 62 33.03 18.52 -4.78
N THR A 63 33.54 18.51 -6.02
CA THR A 63 34.97 18.41 -6.33
C THR A 63 35.79 19.68 -6.02
N GLY A 64 35.13 20.84 -5.85
CA GLY A 64 35.77 22.12 -5.57
C GLY A 64 35.89 22.47 -4.08
N ILE A 65 35.23 21.71 -3.20
CA ILE A 65 35.27 21.90 -1.74
C ILE A 65 36.55 21.24 -1.20
N THR A 66 37.71 21.76 -1.61
CA THR A 66 39.03 21.30 -1.14
C THR A 66 39.57 22.13 0.03
N SER A 67 38.74 23.00 0.61
CA SER A 67 39.12 23.85 1.73
C SER A 67 38.72 23.24 3.09
N LYS A 68 39.65 22.45 3.62
CA LYS A 68 40.06 22.46 5.04
C LYS A 68 39.25 21.76 6.14
N SER A 69 38.15 21.01 5.91
CA SER A 69 37.63 20.24 7.06
C SER A 69 36.95 18.89 6.85
N ASN A 70 36.44 18.50 5.69
CA ASN A 70 35.80 17.19 5.57
C ASN A 70 36.12 16.55 4.21
N LYS A 71 36.94 15.51 4.21
CA LYS A 71 37.11 14.60 3.07
C LYS A 71 35.75 13.93 2.85
N ILE A 72 34.97 14.45 1.91
CA ILE A 72 33.71 13.82 1.51
C ILE A 72 34.10 12.55 0.74
N GLU A 73 33.91 11.39 1.36
CA GLU A 73 34.20 10.11 0.72
C GLU A 73 33.10 9.82 -0.31
N PHE A 74 33.49 9.69 -1.58
CA PHE A 74 32.54 9.47 -2.68
C PHE A 74 31.64 8.25 -2.46
N GLU A 75 32.07 7.25 -1.69
CA GLU A 75 31.23 6.11 -1.31
C GLU A 75 30.01 6.51 -0.47
N SER A 76 30.13 7.49 0.43
CA SER A 76 29.02 7.90 1.29
C SER A 76 27.94 8.67 0.52
N LEU A 77 28.30 9.27 -0.62
CA LEU A 77 27.34 9.95 -1.50
C LEU A 77 26.40 8.98 -2.23
N PHE A 78 26.83 7.72 -2.40
CA PHE A 78 26.04 6.67 -3.03
C PHE A 78 25.53 5.63 -2.03
N GLN A 79 25.63 5.91 -0.72
CA GLN A 79 24.94 5.11 0.27
C GLN A 79 23.44 5.30 0.08
N THR A 80 22.84 4.31 -0.56
CA THR A 80 21.40 4.21 -0.66
C THR A 80 20.88 4.06 0.76
N PRO A 81 20.00 4.94 1.25
CA PRO A 81 19.35 4.71 2.53
C PRO A 81 18.62 3.38 2.41
N THR A 82 19.10 2.36 3.11
CA THR A 82 18.45 1.05 3.11
C THR A 82 17.17 1.22 3.88
N LEU A 83 16.06 1.39 3.15
CA LEU A 83 14.72 1.45 3.71
C LEU A 83 14.32 0.03 4.13
N ASN A 84 15.00 -0.47 5.16
CA ASN A 84 14.71 -1.75 5.76
C ASN A 84 13.83 -1.53 6.99
N GLU A 85 12.57 -1.19 6.70
CA GLU A 85 11.55 -0.92 7.72
C GLU A 85 11.44 -2.11 8.68
N LEU A 86 11.39 -3.33 8.13
CA LEU A 86 11.23 -4.55 8.91
C LEU A 86 12.25 -4.67 10.03
N GLU A 87 13.54 -4.47 9.72
CA GLU A 87 14.61 -4.50 10.73
C GLU A 87 14.48 -3.36 11.74
N ALA A 88 14.08 -2.17 11.30
CA ALA A 88 13.92 -1.02 12.18
C ALA A 88 12.81 -1.23 13.23
N VAL A 89 11.74 -1.96 12.90
CA VAL A 89 10.66 -2.27 13.84
C VAL A 89 10.85 -3.60 14.59
N SER A 90 11.69 -4.51 14.09
CA SER A 90 11.90 -5.83 14.71
C SER A 90 13.09 -5.89 15.64
N THR A 91 14.07 -5.01 15.46
CA THR A 91 15.40 -5.18 16.03
C THR A 91 15.81 -3.94 16.81
N ASN A 92 16.31 -4.14 18.04
CA ASN A 92 16.93 -3.10 18.85
C ASN A 92 18.26 -2.64 18.22
N PRO A 93 18.79 -1.46 18.59
CA PRO A 93 20.12 -1.03 18.15
C PRO A 93 21.24 -2.01 18.53
N ASP A 94 21.02 -2.85 19.54
CA ASP A 94 21.94 -3.91 19.99
C ASP A 94 21.85 -5.21 19.17
N GLY A 95 20.99 -5.26 18.13
CA GLY A 95 20.77 -6.47 17.31
C GLY A 95 19.88 -7.53 17.96
N SER A 96 19.30 -7.25 19.13
CA SER A 96 18.34 -8.14 19.79
C SER A 96 16.91 -7.93 19.25
N SER A 97 16.09 -8.98 19.22
CA SER A 97 14.69 -8.85 18.81
C SER A 97 13.89 -8.02 19.82
N LEU A 98 13.02 -7.16 19.30
CA LEU A 98 12.11 -6.35 20.10
C LEU A 98 11.11 -7.27 20.81
N LYS A 99 10.95 -7.07 22.13
CA LYS A 99 9.91 -7.76 22.89
C LYS A 99 8.57 -7.06 22.69
N LEU A 100 7.52 -7.86 22.55
CA LEU A 100 6.15 -7.36 22.41
C LEU A 100 5.66 -6.73 23.71
N ASN A 101 4.91 -5.63 23.60
CA ASN A 101 4.22 -5.01 24.72
C ASN A 101 3.07 -5.91 25.21
N GLU A 102 2.61 -5.70 26.44
CA GLU A 102 1.49 -6.46 27.03
C GLU A 102 0.21 -6.34 26.19
N GLU A 103 -0.09 -5.14 25.68
CA GLU A 103 -1.23 -4.92 24.80
C GLU A 103 -1.14 -5.74 23.51
N GLN A 104 0.05 -5.77 22.88
CA GLN A 104 0.31 -6.56 21.67
C GLN A 104 0.23 -8.07 21.95
N LEU A 105 0.65 -8.52 23.14
CA LEU A 105 0.49 -9.90 23.57
C LEU A 105 -0.99 -10.28 23.74
N GLN A 106 -1.82 -9.36 24.26
CA GLN A 106 -3.26 -9.59 24.36
C GLN A 106 -3.91 -9.66 22.98
N THR A 107 -3.56 -8.79 22.02
CA THR A 107 -4.08 -8.88 20.66
C THR A 107 -3.64 -10.16 19.98
N VAL A 108 -2.37 -10.55 20.11
CA VAL A 108 -1.87 -11.85 19.64
C VAL A 108 -2.68 -13.01 20.21
N LYS A 109 -3.02 -12.99 21.50
CA LYS A 109 -3.84 -14.04 22.12
C LYS A 109 -5.27 -14.06 21.56
N GLN A 110 -5.86 -12.90 21.30
CA GLN A 110 -7.24 -12.79 20.85
C GLN A 110 -7.40 -13.11 19.36
N THR A 111 -6.59 -12.53 18.48
CA THR A 111 -6.73 -12.63 17.01
C THR A 111 -5.59 -13.39 16.34
N GLY A 112 -4.41 -13.43 16.96
CA GLY A 112 -3.18 -13.95 16.34
C GLY A 112 -2.43 -12.89 15.52
N GLU A 113 -2.82 -11.63 15.67
CA GLU A 113 -2.28 -10.48 14.94
C GLU A 113 -1.94 -9.34 15.92
N PHE A 114 -0.96 -8.51 15.56
CA PHE A 114 -0.64 -7.28 16.29
C PHE A 114 -0.16 -6.20 15.33
N GLU A 115 -0.21 -4.95 15.80
CA GLU A 115 0.16 -3.77 15.02
C GLU A 115 1.39 -3.08 15.63
N VAL A 116 2.23 -2.53 14.75
CA VAL A 116 3.45 -1.79 15.09
C VAL A 116 3.49 -0.50 14.29
N ASN A 117 3.87 0.60 14.92
CA ASN A 117 4.00 1.89 14.24
C ASN A 117 5.19 1.88 13.29
N SER A 118 5.01 2.41 12.09
CA SER A 118 6.13 2.58 11.16
C SER A 118 7.09 3.67 11.64
N VAL A 119 8.39 3.40 11.55
CA VAL A 119 9.43 4.37 11.89
C VAL A 119 9.63 5.39 10.76
N HIS A 120 9.59 4.91 9.52
CA HIS A 120 9.89 5.71 8.33
C HIS A 120 8.65 6.35 7.69
N PHE A 121 7.45 5.81 7.96
CA PHE A 121 6.20 6.29 7.35
C PHE A 121 5.22 6.79 8.42
N PRO A 122 5.25 8.09 8.77
CA PRO A 122 4.40 8.62 9.82
C PRO A 122 2.92 8.43 9.47
N GLY A 123 2.15 7.89 10.42
CA GLY A 123 0.72 7.60 10.26
C GLY A 123 0.41 6.24 9.59
N GLN A 124 1.42 5.42 9.29
CA GLN A 124 1.22 4.05 8.84
C GLN A 124 1.53 3.04 9.96
N HIS A 125 0.76 1.96 9.99
CA HIS A 125 0.92 0.86 10.92
C HIS A 125 1.17 -0.44 10.15
N HIS A 126 2.14 -1.23 10.61
CA HIS A 126 2.42 -2.55 10.10
C HIS A 126 1.63 -3.59 10.88
N ARG A 127 0.89 -4.44 10.17
CA ARG A 127 0.15 -5.55 10.78
C ARG A 127 0.92 -6.85 10.64
N TRP A 128 1.20 -7.47 11.76
CA TRP A 128 2.01 -8.67 11.90
C TRP A 128 1.10 -9.82 12.28
N ARG A 129 1.17 -10.91 11.50
CA ARG A 129 0.34 -12.09 11.70
C ARG A 129 1.21 -13.28 12.02
N LEU A 130 0.89 -13.97 13.12
CA LEU A 130 1.55 -15.22 13.45
C LEU A 130 1.10 -16.34 12.51
N SER A 131 2.01 -17.28 12.25
CA SER A 131 1.65 -18.50 11.56
C SER A 131 0.60 -19.28 12.36
N LYS A 132 -0.44 -19.77 11.67
CA LYS A 132 -1.47 -20.63 12.26
C LYS A 132 -0.91 -21.91 12.88
N LEU A 133 0.30 -22.32 12.47
CA LEU A 133 1.01 -23.46 13.05
C LEU A 133 1.51 -23.18 14.47
N LEU A 134 1.88 -21.93 14.77
CA LEU A 134 2.40 -21.54 16.09
C LEU A 134 1.27 -21.18 17.04
N GLN A 135 0.35 -20.32 16.61
CA GLN A 135 -0.75 -19.88 17.45
C GLN A 135 -1.89 -19.33 16.59
N SER A 136 -3.11 -19.81 16.86
CA SER A 136 -4.35 -19.19 16.36
C SER A 136 -4.96 -18.36 17.49
N GLY A 137 -5.42 -17.15 17.17
CA GLY A 137 -6.18 -16.34 18.12
C GLY A 137 -7.49 -17.00 18.52
N ILE A 138 -7.95 -16.74 19.74
CA ILE A 138 -9.19 -17.26 20.31
C ILE A 138 -10.41 -16.92 19.44
N GLN A 139 -10.53 -15.66 18.97
CA GLN A 139 -11.65 -15.23 18.13
C GLN A 139 -11.65 -15.96 16.80
N THR A 140 -10.51 -15.99 16.13
CA THR A 140 -10.32 -16.73 14.87
C THR A 140 -10.63 -18.22 15.02
N ALA A 141 -10.25 -18.82 16.15
CA ALA A 141 -10.54 -20.22 16.44
C ALA A 141 -12.05 -20.45 16.65
N ASN A 142 -12.72 -19.56 17.38
CA ASN A 142 -14.17 -19.61 17.59
C ASN A 142 -14.94 -19.45 16.28
N ASP A 143 -14.55 -18.51 15.41
CA ASP A 143 -15.20 -18.30 14.12
C ASP A 143 -15.09 -19.54 13.23
N VAL A 144 -13.91 -20.14 13.18
CA VAL A 144 -13.70 -21.41 12.48
C VAL A 144 -14.55 -22.50 13.11
N PHE A 145 -14.59 -22.61 14.44
CA PHE A 145 -15.39 -23.60 15.14
C PHE A 145 -16.88 -23.47 14.82
N TYR A 146 -17.47 -22.27 14.90
CA TYR A 146 -18.89 -22.07 14.59
C TYR A 146 -19.21 -22.36 13.12
N LYS A 147 -18.29 -22.01 12.22
CA LYS A 147 -18.42 -22.34 10.80
C LYS A 147 -18.44 -23.85 10.59
N GLU A 148 -17.47 -24.57 11.16
CA GLU A 148 -17.40 -26.04 11.05
C GLU A 148 -18.60 -26.72 11.73
N LEU A 149 -19.03 -26.22 12.89
CA LEU A 149 -20.22 -26.70 13.58
C LEU A 149 -21.48 -26.52 12.73
N SER A 150 -21.64 -25.35 12.09
CA SER A 150 -22.77 -25.09 11.21
C SER A 150 -22.78 -26.04 10.02
N TRP A 151 -21.61 -26.36 9.46
CA TRP A 151 -21.46 -27.28 8.36
C TRP A 151 -21.76 -28.72 8.78
N ALA A 152 -21.25 -29.14 9.94
CA ALA A 152 -21.56 -30.43 10.52
C ALA A 152 -23.07 -30.60 10.78
N LEU A 153 -23.72 -29.56 11.32
CA LEU A 153 -25.16 -29.57 11.57
C LEU A 153 -25.96 -29.61 10.25
N TYR A 154 -25.55 -28.84 9.25
CA TYR A 154 -26.13 -28.90 7.90
C TYR A 154 -26.06 -30.32 7.32
N MET A 155 -24.89 -30.96 7.41
CA MET A 155 -24.70 -32.33 6.94
C MET A 155 -25.56 -33.33 7.73
N LEU A 156 -25.74 -33.12 9.03
CA LEU A 156 -26.58 -33.99 9.85
C LEU A 156 -28.08 -33.80 9.57
N ILE A 157 -28.56 -32.57 9.49
CA ILE A 157 -30.00 -32.31 9.36
C ILE A 157 -30.47 -32.47 7.92
N ILE A 158 -29.77 -31.88 6.96
CA ILE A 158 -30.22 -31.83 5.56
C ILE A 158 -29.72 -33.08 4.85
N TYR A 159 -28.40 -33.32 4.86
CA TYR A 159 -27.83 -34.41 4.07
C TYR A 159 -28.18 -35.79 4.65
N ALA A 160 -28.15 -36.00 5.97
CA ALA A 160 -28.55 -37.29 6.54
C ALA A 160 -30.05 -37.57 6.39
N ARG A 161 -30.91 -36.55 6.52
CA ARG A 161 -32.35 -36.70 6.25
C ARG A 161 -32.59 -37.08 4.79
N ASP A 162 -32.02 -36.33 3.86
CA ASP A 162 -32.15 -36.63 2.43
C ASP A 162 -31.68 -38.05 2.14
N ARG A 163 -30.58 -38.50 2.76
CA ARG A 163 -30.09 -39.88 2.63
C ARG A 163 -31.01 -40.95 3.23
N VAL A 164 -31.71 -40.68 4.33
CA VAL A 164 -32.66 -41.64 4.95
C VAL A 164 -33.95 -41.74 4.14
N THR A 165 -34.42 -40.65 3.54
CA THR A 165 -35.70 -40.59 2.82
C THR A 165 -35.60 -40.68 1.30
N SER A 166 -34.40 -40.57 0.72
CA SER A 166 -34.21 -40.56 -0.74
C SER A 166 -34.42 -41.94 -1.36
N ASN A 167 -35.05 -41.94 -2.54
CA ASN A 167 -35.43 -43.14 -3.28
C ASN A 167 -34.25 -43.94 -3.85
N CYS A 168 -33.06 -43.33 -3.98
CA CYS A 168 -31.91 -43.98 -4.63
C CYS A 168 -30.95 -44.68 -3.66
N PHE A 169 -30.99 -44.36 -2.36
CA PHE A 169 -30.10 -44.94 -1.33
C PHE A 169 -30.78 -44.99 0.05
N SER A 170 -32.05 -45.39 0.13
CA SER A 170 -32.74 -45.46 1.42
C SER A 170 -32.16 -46.57 2.29
N PHE A 171 -31.67 -46.21 3.47
CA PHE A 171 -31.21 -47.20 4.46
C PHE A 171 -32.34 -48.18 4.82
N ASN A 172 -33.59 -47.71 4.76
CA ASN A 172 -34.80 -48.49 5.01
C ASN A 172 -35.03 -49.59 3.97
N SER A 173 -34.81 -49.32 2.68
CA SER A 173 -34.94 -50.33 1.62
C SER A 173 -33.86 -51.39 1.75
N THR A 174 -32.62 -51.00 2.05
CA THR A 174 -31.53 -51.96 2.26
C THR A 174 -31.77 -52.83 3.50
N LEU A 175 -32.18 -52.24 4.62
CA LEU A 175 -32.56 -52.99 5.84
C LEU A 175 -33.72 -53.95 5.59
N ARG A 176 -34.74 -53.51 4.84
CA ARG A 176 -35.90 -54.36 4.51
C ARG A 176 -35.50 -55.52 3.61
N SER A 177 -34.72 -55.27 2.57
CA SER A 177 -34.19 -56.31 1.68
C SER A 177 -33.27 -57.27 2.42
N TRP A 178 -32.46 -56.78 3.36
CA TRP A 178 -31.58 -57.62 4.16
C TRP A 178 -32.36 -58.52 5.14
N LYS A 179 -33.41 -57.98 5.80
CA LYS A 179 -34.33 -58.78 6.61
C LYS A 179 -35.06 -59.84 5.76
N GLN A 180 -35.52 -59.49 4.58
CA GLN A 180 -36.13 -60.47 3.66
C GLN A 180 -35.16 -61.56 3.24
N GLY A 181 -33.90 -61.20 2.93
CA GLY A 181 -32.84 -62.17 2.63
C GLY A 181 -32.59 -63.14 3.79
N PHE A 182 -32.52 -62.63 5.02
CA PHE A 182 -32.37 -63.47 6.22
C PHE A 182 -33.58 -64.39 6.46
N VAL A 183 -34.80 -63.90 6.28
CA VAL A 183 -36.02 -64.72 6.41
C VAL A 183 -36.10 -65.79 5.32
N SER A 184 -35.58 -65.53 4.11
CA SER A 184 -35.56 -66.52 3.03
C SER A 184 -34.50 -67.63 3.19
N LEU A 185 -33.60 -67.48 4.16
CA LEU A 185 -32.48 -68.40 4.44
C LEU A 185 -32.76 -69.34 5.63
N ILE A 186 -33.84 -69.10 6.37
CA ILE A 186 -34.37 -69.93 7.45
C ILE A 186 -35.58 -70.70 6.93
#